data_AF-A0A1Q3WCF2-F1
#
_entry.id   AF-A0A1Q3WCF2-F1
#
_cell.length_a   1.000
_cell.length_b   1.000
_cell.length_c   1.000
_cell.angle_alpha   90.00
_cell.angle_beta   90.00
_cell.angle_gamma   90.00
#
_symmetry.space_group_name_H-M   'P 1'
#
loop_
_entity.id
_entity.type
_entity.pdbx_description
1 polymer ?
#
loop_
_entity_poly.entity_id
_entity_poly.type
_entity_poly.pdbx_seq_one_letter_code
_entity_poly.pdbx_strand_id
1 'polypeptide(L)'
;MTIELYSTSLTDYSAPVESPISNTTGELPEQEPALELGNLLGSFDSREEALAFVQEQATGQQQQVTDSRIVKFDAYTHVELLTVTLQHADQTTAIKNYYLVLDEGY
;
A
#
# COMPACT_ATOMS: atom_id res chain seq x y z
N MET A 1 -2.64 18.59 -4.84
CA MET A 1 -2.03 17.26 -4.92
C MET A 1 -2.92 16.36 -4.09
N THR A 2 -3.58 15.41 -4.74
CA THR A 2 -4.56 14.54 -4.10
C THR A 2 -3.94 13.17 -3.93
N ILE A 3 -4.29 12.48 -2.85
CA ILE A 3 -3.79 11.14 -2.55
C ILE A 3 -4.99 10.20 -2.52
N GLU A 4 -5.01 9.24 -3.41
CA GLU A 4 -6.04 8.22 -3.48
C GLU A 4 -5.58 6.97 -2.73
N LEU A 5 -6.37 6.53 -1.76
CA LEU A 5 -6.10 5.33 -0.97
C LEU A 5 -6.84 4.14 -1.57
N TYR A 6 -6.10 3.10 -1.93
CA TYR A 6 -6.64 1.84 -2.42
C TYR A 6 -6.36 0.71 -1.44
N SER A 7 -7.31 -0.22 -1.32
CA SER A 7 -7.05 -1.50 -0.64
C SER A 7 -6.08 -2.35 -1.47
N THR A 8 -5.15 -3.06 -0.84
CA THR A 8 -4.41 -4.14 -1.53
C THR A 8 -5.26 -5.40 -1.57
N SER A 9 -5.36 -6.05 -2.72
CA SER A 9 -5.94 -7.39 -2.81
C SER A 9 -5.08 -8.38 -2.02
N LEU A 10 -5.70 -9.26 -1.22
CA LEU A 10 -5.03 -10.29 -0.39
C LEU A 10 -4.13 -11.26 -1.19
N THR A 11 -4.20 -11.23 -2.52
CA THR A 11 -3.43 -12.08 -3.42
C THR A 11 -2.01 -11.55 -3.69
N ASP A 12 -1.73 -10.26 -3.43
CA ASP A 12 -0.42 -9.68 -3.69
C ASP A 12 0.37 -9.45 -2.40
N TYR A 13 0.69 -10.55 -1.73
CA TYR A 13 1.89 -10.62 -0.88
C TYR A 13 3.08 -10.97 -1.77
N SER A 14 3.24 -10.27 -2.89
CA SER A 14 4.48 -10.29 -3.65
C SER A 14 5.46 -9.47 -2.82
N ALA A 15 6.32 -10.16 -2.07
CA ALA A 15 7.48 -9.57 -1.42
C ALA A 15 8.12 -8.53 -2.36
N PRO A 16 8.64 -7.40 -1.85
CA PRO A 16 9.36 -6.44 -2.69
C PRO A 16 10.36 -7.25 -3.48
N VAL A 17 10.20 -7.27 -4.81
CA VAL A 17 10.99 -8.11 -5.68
C VAL A 17 12.46 -7.79 -5.39
N GLU A 18 13.15 -8.71 -4.70
CA GLU A 18 14.60 -8.66 -4.63
C GLU A 18 15.06 -8.65 -6.08
N SER A 19 15.66 -7.54 -6.48
CA SER A 19 16.02 -7.25 -7.87
C SER A 19 16.56 -8.51 -8.54
N PRO A 20 16.01 -8.96 -9.67
CA PRO A 20 16.47 -10.18 -10.28
C PRO A 20 17.93 -9.98 -10.67
N ILE A 21 18.79 -10.86 -10.16
CA ILE A 21 20.14 -11.05 -10.68
C ILE A 21 20.05 -11.06 -12.20
N SER A 22 20.82 -10.17 -12.83
CA SER A 22 21.00 -10.00 -14.27
C SER A 22 20.72 -11.28 -15.04
N ASN A 23 19.56 -11.36 -15.68
CA ASN A 23 19.27 -12.43 -16.62
C ASN A 23 20.13 -12.17 -17.87
N THR A 24 21.07 -13.07 -18.15
CA THR A 24 22.11 -13.00 -19.19
C THR A 24 21.58 -13.21 -20.63
N THR A 25 20.33 -12.83 -20.88
CA THR A 25 19.72 -12.81 -22.21
C THR A 25 18.93 -11.51 -22.28
N GLY A 26 19.17 -10.69 -23.32
CA GLY A 26 18.56 -9.36 -23.49
C GLY A 26 17.06 -9.39 -23.81
N GLU A 27 16.29 -10.08 -22.97
CA GLU A 27 14.84 -10.08 -22.95
C GLU A 27 14.45 -9.07 -21.87
N LEU A 28 13.86 -7.95 -22.30
CA LEU A 28 13.19 -7.04 -21.37
C LEU A 28 12.15 -7.87 -20.61
N PRO A 29 12.05 -7.76 -19.27
CA PRO A 29 10.95 -8.40 -18.56
C PRO A 29 9.63 -7.90 -19.18
N GLU A 30 8.87 -8.81 -19.81
CA GLU A 30 7.63 -8.49 -20.53
C GLU A 30 6.48 -8.07 -19.60
N GLN A 31 6.73 -8.02 -18.30
CA GLN A 31 5.77 -7.61 -17.30
C GLN A 31 6.39 -6.46 -16.50
N GLU A 32 5.98 -5.24 -16.83
CA GLU A 32 5.90 -4.19 -15.81
C GLU A 32 5.17 -4.80 -14.61
N PRO A 33 5.63 -4.62 -13.37
CA PRO A 33 4.87 -5.05 -12.20
C PRO A 33 3.49 -4.40 -12.30
N ALA A 34 2.49 -5.17 -12.70
CA ALA A 34 1.13 -4.69 -12.85
C ALA A 34 0.63 -4.38 -11.45
N LEU A 35 0.63 -3.09 -11.10
CA LEU A 35 0.12 -2.62 -9.83
C LEU A 35 -1.40 -2.84 -9.85
N GLU A 36 -1.85 -3.97 -9.31
CA GLU A 36 -3.27 -4.24 -9.15
C GLU A 36 -3.81 -3.43 -7.97
N LEU A 37 -4.24 -2.20 -8.28
CA LEU A 37 -5.01 -1.38 -7.36
C LEU A 37 -6.33 -2.10 -7.06
N GLY A 38 -6.62 -2.34 -5.78
CA GLY A 38 -7.92 -2.85 -5.36
C GLY A 38 -8.98 -1.74 -5.38
N ASN A 39 -9.93 -1.80 -4.45
CA ASN A 39 -10.97 -0.78 -4.36
C ASN A 39 -10.41 0.54 -3.84
N LEU A 40 -10.82 1.63 -4.51
CA LEU A 40 -10.65 3.00 -3.99
C LEU A 40 -11.45 3.14 -2.69
N LEU A 41 -10.75 3.45 -1.60
CA LEU A 41 -11.34 3.67 -0.29
C LEU A 41 -11.69 5.15 -0.07
N GLY A 42 -10.90 6.05 -0.66
CA GLY A 42 -11.13 7.50 -0.58
C GLY A 42 -9.99 8.32 -1.18
N SER A 43 -10.23 9.61 -1.30
CA SER A 43 -9.26 10.61 -1.76
C SER A 43 -9.00 11.61 -0.63
N PHE A 44 -7.74 11.94 -0.41
CA PHE A 44 -7.26 12.73 0.72
C PHE A 44 -6.28 13.79 0.25
N ASP A 45 -6.18 14.90 0.97
CA ASP A 45 -5.21 15.95 0.64
C ASP A 45 -3.81 15.65 1.20
N SER A 46 -3.69 14.69 2.13
CA SER A 46 -2.43 14.34 2.78
C SER A 46 -2.35 12.89 3.25
N ARG A 47 -1.11 12.38 3.39
CA ARG A 47 -0.83 11.02 3.87
C ARG A 47 -1.35 10.80 5.30
N GLU A 48 -1.25 11.84 6.12
CA GLU A 48 -1.73 11.85 7.50
C GLU A 48 -3.25 11.66 7.58
N GLU A 49 -4.01 12.25 6.65
CA GLU A 49 -5.47 12.05 6.58
C GLU A 49 -5.83 10.64 6.11
N ALA A 50 -5.12 10.12 5.10
CA ALA A 50 -5.30 8.74 4.66
C ALA A 50 -5.01 7.74 5.81
N LEU A 51 -3.95 7.98 6.60
CA LEU A 51 -3.64 7.16 7.77
C LEU A 51 -4.68 7.32 8.89
N ALA A 52 -5.19 8.53 9.12
CA ALA A 52 -6.25 8.77 10.10
C ALA A 52 -7.53 8.02 9.73
N PHE A 53 -7.89 8.00 8.43
CA PHE A 53 -9.01 7.22 7.93
C PHE A 53 -8.82 5.70 8.19
N VAL A 54 -7.63 5.16 7.92
CA VAL A 54 -7.32 3.75 8.21
C VAL A 54 -7.41 3.44 9.71
N GLN A 55 -6.94 4.35 10.57
CA GLN A 55 -7.05 4.22 12.02
C GLN A 55 -8.50 4.24 12.50
N GLU A 56 -9.34 5.13 11.95
CA GLU A 56 -10.76 5.19 12.26
C GLU A 56 -11.48 3.90 11.83
N GLN A 57 -11.17 3.40 10.63
CA GLN A 57 -11.72 2.13 10.12
C GLN A 57 -11.31 0.93 11.00
N ALA A 58 -10.06 0.91 11.48
CA ALA A 58 -9.58 -0.11 12.40
C ALA A 58 -10.32 -0.03 13.74
N THR A 59 -10.48 1.19 14.28
CA THR A 59 -11.20 1.43 15.55
C THR A 59 -12.65 0.96 15.46
N GLY A 60 -13.33 1.22 14.35
CA GLY A 60 -14.70 0.73 14.10
C GLY A 60 -14.82 -0.80 14.06
N GLN A 61 -13.72 -1.52 13.80
CA GLN A 61 -13.63 -2.97 13.80
C GLN A 61 -13.05 -3.54 15.11
N GLN A 62 -12.95 -2.72 16.16
CA GLN A 62 -12.32 -3.09 17.44
C GLN A 62 -10.85 -3.53 17.27
N GLN A 63 -10.16 -2.95 16.28
CA GLN A 63 -8.74 -3.10 16.05
C GLN A 63 -8.03 -1.79 16.38
N GLN A 64 -6.76 -1.88 16.77
CA GLN A 64 -5.89 -0.73 17.01
C GLN A 64 -4.72 -0.79 16.04
N VAL A 65 -4.44 0.31 15.34
CA VAL A 65 -3.19 0.44 14.59
C VAL A 65 -2.05 0.66 15.60
N THR A 66 -1.11 -0.28 15.67
CA THR A 66 0.04 -0.22 16.59
C THR A 66 1.31 0.27 15.91
N ASP A 67 1.41 0.07 14.59
CA ASP A 67 2.52 0.53 13.77
C ASP A 67 2.02 0.86 12.37
N SER A 68 2.64 1.84 11.72
CA SER A 68 2.34 2.22 10.35
C SER A 68 3.61 2.66 9.63
N ARG A 69 3.84 2.13 8.44
CA ARG A 69 5.00 2.43 7.61
C ARG A 69 4.56 2.74 6.19
N ILE A 70 5.11 3.82 5.64
CA ILE A 70 4.93 4.19 4.23
C ILE A 70 6.26 3.99 3.52
N VAL A 71 6.24 3.27 2.40
CA VAL A 71 7.39 3.09 1.51
C VAL A 71 6.99 3.41 0.09
N LYS A 72 7.90 3.95 -0.73
CA LYS A 72 7.62 4.10 -2.17
C LYS A 72 7.52 2.73 -2.81
N PHE A 73 6.50 2.51 -3.64
CA PHE A 73 6.33 1.25 -4.35
C PHE A 73 7.39 1.11 -5.44
N ASP A 74 7.59 2.17 -6.22
CA ASP A 74 8.67 2.26 -7.21
C ASP A 74 9.23 3.69 -7.26
N ALA A 75 10.45 3.86 -7.78
CA ALA A 75 11.09 5.17 -7.89
C ALA A 75 10.48 6.05 -9.00
N TYR A 76 9.80 5.43 -9.98
CA TYR A 76 9.24 6.07 -11.16
C TYR A 76 7.71 6.12 -11.14
N THR A 77 7.07 5.55 -10.12
CA THR A 77 5.62 5.65 -9.92
C THR A 77 5.30 6.63 -8.80
N HIS A 78 4.20 7.36 -8.95
CA HIS A 78 3.63 8.20 -7.90
C HIS A 78 2.83 7.36 -6.91
N VAL A 79 3.33 6.18 -6.56
CA VAL A 79 2.61 5.20 -5.72
C VAL A 79 3.46 4.86 -4.50
N GLU A 80 2.82 4.91 -3.34
CA GLU A 80 3.40 4.51 -2.06
C GLU A 80 2.60 3.35 -1.47
N LEU A 81 3.29 2.43 -0.82
CA LEU A 81 2.71 1.33 -0.05
C LEU A 81 2.64 1.74 1.42
N LEU A 82 1.43 1.82 1.96
CA LEU A 82 1.15 1.99 3.37
C LEU A 82 0.90 0.61 4.00
N THR A 83 1.81 0.17 4.85
CA THR A 83 1.65 -1.01 5.68
C THR A 83 1.24 -0.59 7.09
N VAL A 84 0.17 -1.18 7.61
CA VAL A 84 -0.27 -0.99 8.99
C VAL A 84 -0.30 -2.31 9.73
N THR A 85 0.16 -2.29 10.98
CA THR A 85 0.00 -3.39 11.92
C THR A 85 -1.21 -3.12 12.78
N LEU A 86 -2.19 -4.02 12.71
CA LEU A 86 -3.44 -3.97 13.45
C LEU A 86 -3.36 -4.97 14.59
N GLN A 87 -3.66 -4.54 15.81
CA GLN A 87 -3.84 -5.40 16.97
C GLN A 87 -5.33 -5.55 17.25
N HIS A 88 -5.78 -6.80 17.38
CA HIS A 88 -7.13 -7.14 17.79
C HIS A 88 -7.26 -7.21 19.31
N ALA A 89 -8.50 -7.18 19.80
CA ALA A 89 -8.81 -7.35 21.23
C ALA A 89 -8.27 -8.67 21.82
N ASP A 90 -8.12 -9.72 21.00
CA ASP A 90 -7.53 -11.02 21.37
C ASP A 90 -5.99 -11.00 21.41
N GLN A 91 -5.37 -9.82 21.31
CA GLN A 91 -3.92 -9.60 21.20
C GLN A 91 -3.26 -10.17 19.94
N THR A 92 -4.04 -10.75 19.04
CA THR A 92 -3.55 -11.16 17.72
C THR A 92 -3.24 -9.93 16.86
N THR A 93 -2.15 -10.02 16.10
CA THR A 93 -1.72 -8.96 15.19
C THR A 93 -1.95 -9.37 13.74
N ALA A 94 -2.49 -8.46 12.95
CA ALA A 94 -2.67 -8.60 11.50
C ALA A 94 -1.92 -7.48 10.79
N ILE A 95 -1.22 -7.80 9.71
CA ILE A 95 -0.61 -6.81 8.83
C ILE A 95 -1.58 -6.55 7.69
N LYS A 96 -1.83 -5.27 7.41
CA LYS A 96 -2.68 -4.86 6.30
C LYS A 96 -1.97 -3.80 5.48
N ASN A 97 -2.07 -3.94 4.16
CA ASN A 97 -1.42 -3.03 3.22
C ASN A 97 -2.47 -2.19 2.47
N TYR A 98 -2.04 -1.02 2.02
CA TYR A 98 -2.81 -0.08 1.22
C TYR A 98 -1.89 0.59 0.21
N TYR A 99 -2.41 0.94 -0.96
CA TYR A 99 -1.71 1.77 -1.92
C TYR A 99 -2.16 3.23 -1.79
N LEU A 100 -1.21 4.15 -1.78
CA LEU A 100 -1.40 5.58 -1.81
C LEU A 100 -0.95 6.05 -3.19
N VAL A 101 -1.89 6.43 -4.06
CA VAL A 101 -1.59 6.97 -5.39
C VAL A 101 -1.63 8.48 -5.31
N LEU A 102 -0.53 9.13 -5.65
CA LEU A 102 -0.37 10.56 -5.59
C LEU A 102 -0.77 11.12 -6.97
N ASP A 103 -1.98 11.66 -7.06
CA ASP A 103 -2.46 12.36 -8.24
C ASP A 103 -1.98 13.81 -8.22
N GLU A 104 -1.12 14.15 -9.17
CA GLU A 104 -0.58 15.50 -9.32
C GLU A 104 -1.48 16.44 -10.14
N GLY A 105 -2.57 15.95 -10.73
CA GLY A 105 -3.52 16.74 -11.53
C GLY A 105 -2.85 17.45 -12.72
N TYR A 106 -2.77 16.76 -13.87
CA TYR A 106 -2.21 17.33 -15.11
C TYR A 106 -3.16 18.31 -15.82
#